data_AF-I0V1B3-F1
#
_entry.id   AF-I0V1B3-F1
#
_cell.length_a   1.000
_cell.length_b   1.000
_cell.length_c   1.000
_cell.angle_alpha   90.00
_cell.angle_beta   90.00
_cell.angle_gamma   90.00
#
_symmetry.space_group_name_H-M   'P 1'
#
loop_
_entity.id
_entity.type
_entity.pdbx_description
1 polymer ?
#
loop_
_entity_poly.entity_id
_entity_poly.type
_entity_poly.pdbx_seq_one_letter_code
_entity_poly.pdbx_strand_id
1 'polypeptide(L)' 'MFSAHVAGKTLWWHEDPETEVSFHGSDGFRSRSSSERVGLPDRVQSRHTYRDITVDYWLDCALPDHETGRTE' A
#
# COMPACT_ATOMS: atom_id res chain seq x y z
N MET A 1 -13.63 6.83 -0.84
CA MET A 1 -12.16 6.85 -0.82
C MET A 1 -11.72 7.06 0.61
N PHE A 2 -10.84 6.20 1.11
CA PHE A 2 -10.19 6.34 2.41
C PHE A 2 -8.73 6.71 2.21
N SER A 3 -8.17 7.54 3.08
CA SER A 3 -6.76 7.91 3.04
C SER A 3 -6.16 7.90 4.44
N ALA A 4 -4.88 7.56 4.53
CA ALA A 4 -4.11 7.62 5.77
C ALA A 4 -2.71 8.15 5.50
N HIS A 5 -2.17 8.91 6.45
CA HIS A 5 -0.82 9.43 6.40
C HIS A 5 -0.02 8.89 7.59
N VAL A 6 1.15 8.32 7.31
CA VAL A 6 2.07 7.79 8.32
C VAL A 6 3.41 8.50 8.17
N ALA A 7 3.88 9.13 9.24
CA ALA A 7 5.18 9.77 9.29
C ALA A 7 6.05 9.21 10.41
N GLY A 8 7.34 9.03 10.13
CA GLY A 8 8.31 8.50 11.09
C GLY A 8 9.71 9.06 10.86
N LYS A 9 10.38 9.48 11.94
CA LYS A 9 11.74 10.00 11.85
C LYS A 9 12.79 8.90 11.67
N THR A 10 12.59 7.75 12.30
CA THR A 10 13.52 6.62 12.25
C THR A 10 12.76 5.33 12.43
N LEU A 11 13.01 4.35 11.55
CA LEU A 11 12.39 3.04 11.58
C LEU A 11 13.45 1.96 11.34
N TRP A 12 13.36 0.89 12.11
CA TRP A 12 14.30 -0.23 12.08
C TRP A 12 13.58 -1.49 12.52
N TRP A 13 13.92 -2.60 11.87
CA TRP A 13 13.41 -3.92 12.21
C TRP A 13 14.55 -4.86 12.56
N HIS A 14 14.32 -5.72 13.55
CA HIS A 14 15.26 -6.76 13.92
C HIS A 14 15.27 -7.91 12.90
N GLU A 15 14.09 -8.27 12.39
CA GLU A 15 13.84 -9.32 11.39
C GLU A 15 13.07 -8.75 10.20
N ASP A 16 13.12 -9.42 9.05
CA ASP A 16 12.46 -8.91 7.84
C ASP A 16 10.94 -8.88 8.10
N PRO A 17 10.28 -7.72 7.95
CA PRO A 17 8.86 -7.65 8.21
C PRO A 17 8.08 -8.38 7.12
N GLU A 18 7.16 -9.24 7.56
CA GLU A 18 6.17 -9.86 6.68
C GLU A 18 4.96 -8.93 6.56
N THR A 19 4.62 -8.53 5.34
CA THR A 19 3.47 -7.67 5.06
C THR A 19 2.56 -8.31 4.03
N GLU A 20 1.32 -8.57 4.41
CA GLU A 20 0.25 -9.02 3.50
C GLU A 20 -0.99 -8.17 3.73
N VAL A 21 -1.64 -7.78 2.64
CA VAL A 21 -2.95 -7.10 2.69
C VAL A 21 -3.87 -7.82 1.72
N SER A 22 -4.99 -8.31 2.23
CA SER A 22 -6.04 -8.95 1.46
C SER A 22 -7.34 -8.17 1.57
N PHE A 23 -8.05 -8.05 0.45
CA PHE A 23 -9.35 -7.40 0.37
C PHE A 23 -10.40 -8.45 0.02
N HIS A 24 -11.48 -8.52 0.80
CA HIS A 24 -12.66 -9.28 0.43
C HIS A 24 -13.60 -8.33 -0.34
N GLY A 25 -13.69 -8.54 -1.65
CA GLY A 25 -14.63 -7.81 -2.51
C GLY A 25 -16.07 -8.28 -2.32
N SER A 26 -17.01 -7.50 -2.85
CA SER A 26 -18.39 -7.96 -3.09
C SER A 26 -18.57 -8.14 -4.60
N ASP A 27 -19.40 -9.10 -5.01
CA ASP A 27 -19.60 -9.39 -6.43
C ASP A 27 -19.96 -8.12 -7.24
N GLY A 28 -19.26 -7.92 -8.37
CA GLY A 28 -19.41 -6.74 -9.22
C GLY A 28 -18.63 -5.50 -8.77
N PHE A 29 -17.90 -5.59 -7.66
CA PHE A 29 -17.11 -4.48 -7.12
C PHE A 29 -15.68 -4.88 -6.76
N ARG A 30 -14.73 -4.04 -7.18
CA ARG A 30 -13.32 -4.15 -6.80
C ARG A 30 -12.92 -3.06 -5.81
N SER A 31 -11.84 -3.32 -5.08
CA SER A 31 -11.14 -2.32 -4.29
C SER A 31 -9.73 -2.16 -4.82
N ARG A 32 -9.20 -0.94 -4.78
CA ARG A 32 -7.83 -0.62 -5.18
C ARG A 32 -7.12 0.06 -4.01
N SER A 33 -6.04 -0.58 -3.56
CA SER A 33 -5.11 -0.04 -2.58
C SER A 33 -3.88 0.51 -3.31
N SER A 34 -3.39 1.66 -2.87
CA SER A 34 -2.15 2.26 -3.35
C SER A 34 -1.47 3.05 -2.24
N SER A 35 -0.16 3.22 -2.36
CA SER A 35 0.61 4.05 -1.44
C SER A 35 1.74 4.76 -2.17
N GLU A 36 2.00 6.00 -1.78
CA GLU A 36 3.25 6.71 -2.11
C GLU A 36 4.16 6.69 -0.89
N ARG A 37 5.45 6.45 -1.14
CA ARG A 37 6.45 6.26 -0.09
C ARG A 37 7.63 7.18 -0.33
N VAL A 38 8.07 7.84 0.74
CA VAL A 38 9.31 8.60 0.80
C VAL A 38 10.18 8.00 1.90
N GLY A 39 11.48 7.86 1.63
CA GLY A 39 12.44 7.31 2.59
C GLY A 39 12.34 5.79 2.79
N LEU A 40 11.48 5.11 2.04
CA LEU A 40 11.34 3.64 2.05
C LEU A 40 11.39 3.06 0.63
N PRO A 41 12.06 1.91 0.43
CA PRO A 41 11.95 1.12 -0.78
C PRO A 41 10.61 0.37 -0.86
N ASP A 42 10.34 -0.27 -2.00
CA ASP A 42 9.18 -1.15 -2.16
C ASP A 42 9.18 -2.30 -1.14
N ARG A 43 10.36 -2.88 -0.91
CA ARG A 43 10.59 -3.91 0.11
C ARG A 43 11.67 -3.47 1.09
N VAL A 44 11.28 -3.31 2.35
CA VAL A 44 12.19 -3.00 3.46
C VAL A 44 12.93 -4.25 3.92
N GLN A 45 14.07 -4.06 4.57
CA GLN A 45 14.95 -5.13 5.05
C GLN A 45 15.22 -4.96 6.54
N SER A 46 15.42 -6.07 7.22
CA SER A 46 15.94 -6.11 8.58
C SER A 46 17.31 -5.45 8.68
N ARG A 47 17.63 -5.00 9.90
CA ARG A 47 18.94 -4.43 10.25
C ARG A 47 19.32 -3.16 9.46
N HIS A 48 18.40 -2.61 8.68
CA HIS A 48 18.56 -1.33 8.01
C HIS A 48 17.81 -0.23 8.79
N THR A 49 18.42 0.94 8.89
CA THR A 49 17.79 2.11 9.51
C THR A 49 17.30 3.04 8.43
N TYR A 50 15.98 3.18 8.33
CA TYR A 50 15.32 4.13 7.44
C TYR A 50 15.04 5.43 8.19
N ARG A 51 15.10 6.57 7.50
CA ARG A 51 14.94 7.90 8.09
C ARG A 51 14.02 8.76 7.25
N ASP A 52 13.40 9.74 7.90
CA ASP A 52 12.55 10.76 7.28
C ASP A 52 11.49 10.13 6.36
N ILE A 53 10.73 9.21 6.96
CA ILE A 53 9.78 8.35 6.29
C ILE A 53 8.43 9.03 6.24
N THR A 54 7.82 8.98 5.07
CA THR A 54 6.41 9.31 4.88
C THR A 54 5.77 8.22 4.04
N VAL A 55 4.57 7.81 4.43
CA VAL A 55 3.72 6.95 3.61
C VAL A 55 2.31 7.51 3.56
N ASP A 56 1.88 7.86 2.36
CA ASP A 56 0.53 8.27 2.06
C ASP A 56 -0.20 7.09 1.44
N TYR A 57 -1.29 6.67 2.06
CA TYR A 57 -2.10 5.53 1.63
C TYR A 57 -3.44 6.00 1.09
N TRP A 58 -3.91 5.32 0.04
CA TRP A 58 -5.23 5.50 -0.53
C TRP A 58 -5.91 4.16 -0.76
N LEU A 59 -7.18 4.10 -0.39
CA LEU A 59 -8.05 2.95 -0.62
C LEU A 59 -9.33 3.41 -1.30
N ASP A 60 -9.49 2.99 -2.55
CA ASP A 60 -10.72 3.12 -3.31
C ASP A 60 -11.52 1.84 -3.16
N CYS A 61 -12.75 1.93 -2.64
CA CYS A 61 -13.66 0.80 -2.48
C CYS A 61 -14.86 0.96 -3.42
N ALA A 62 -15.59 -0.15 -3.65
CA ALA A 62 -16.80 -0.17 -4.46
C ALA A 62 -16.58 0.38 -5.88
N LEU A 63 -15.39 0.19 -6.44
CA LEU A 63 -15.15 0.49 -7.85
C LEU A 63 -15.88 -0.55 -8.69
N PRO A 64 -16.57 -0.16 -9.77
CA PRO A 64 -17.23 -1.12 -10.64
C PRO A 64 -16.19 -2.06 -11.24
N ASP A 65 -16.49 -3.35 -11.23
CA ASP A 65 -15.68 -4.37 -11.88
C ASP A 65 -15.99 -4.41 -13.38
N HIS A 66 -15.72 -3.30 -14.07
CA HIS A 66 -15.81 -3.27 -15.53
C HIS A 66 -14.52 -3.85 -16.12
N GLU A 67 -14.65 -4.98 -16.81
CA GLU A 67 -13.69 -5.40 -17.82
C GLU A 67 -13.44 -4.22 -18.75
N THR A 68 -12.24 -3.65 -18.67
CA THR A 68 -11.79 -2.69 -19.68
C THR A 68 -11.59 -3.52 -20.94
N GLY A 69 -12.61 -3.57 -21.79
CA GLY A 69 -12.49 -4.08 -23.14
C GLY A 69 -11.35 -3.35 -23.85
N ARG A 70 -10.19 -4.00 -23.90
CA ARG A 70 -9.13 -3.75 -24.88
C ARG A 70 -8.73 -5.09 -25.45
N THR A 71 -9.36 -5.42 -26.57
CA THR A 71 -8.65 -6.08 -27.66
C THR A 71 -9.16 -5.49 -28.98
N GLU A 72 -8.18 -4.90 -29.67
CA GLU A 72 -8.05 -4.45 -31.06
C GLU A 72 -9.19 -4.70 -32.07
#